data_AF-A0A7L3N3E5-F1
#
_entry.id   AF-A0A7L3N3E5-F1
#
_cell.length_a   1.000
_cell.length_b   1.000
_cell.length_c   1.000
_cell.angle_alpha   90.00
_cell.angle_beta   90.00
_cell.angle_gamma   90.00
#
_symmetry.space_group_name_H-M   'P 1'
#
loop_
_entity.id
_entity.type
_entity.pdbx_description
1 polymer ?
#
loop_
_entity_poly.entity_id
_entity_poly.type
_entity_poly.pdbx_seq_one_letter_code
_entity_poly.pdbx_strand_id
1 'polypeptide(L)'
;PEEGCYIHGLFLEGARWDPDEFQLAESRPKELYTEMAVIWLLPVPNRKPPATGIYLCPIYKTLTRAGTLSTTGHSTNYVIAVEIPTDKPQKHWIKRGTALICALDF
;
A
#
# COMPACT_ATOMS: atom_id res chain seq x y z
N PRO A 1 5.25 1.73 -20.21
CA PRO A 1 5.03 0.40 -20.85
C PRO A 1 3.96 0.56 -21.95
N GLU A 2 3.78 -0.44 -22.80
CA GLU A 2 2.70 -0.45 -23.80
C GLU A 2 1.31 -0.42 -23.13
N GLU A 3 1.17 -1.13 -22.00
CA GLU A 3 -0.03 -1.11 -21.16
C GLU A 3 0.28 -0.82 -19.68
N GLY A 4 -0.64 -0.10 -19.02
CA GLY A 4 -0.54 0.24 -17.60
C GLY A 4 0.49 1.33 -17.28
N CYS A 5 0.79 1.48 -15.99
CA CYS A 5 1.78 2.44 -15.50
C CYS A 5 2.63 1.86 -14.37
N TYR A 6 3.86 2.37 -14.24
CA TYR A 6 4.70 2.09 -13.09
C TYR A 6 4.52 3.18 -12.06
N ILE A 7 4.33 2.78 -10.81
CA ILE A 7 4.26 3.66 -9.65
C ILE A 7 5.55 3.47 -8.86
N HIS A 8 6.25 4.56 -8.59
CA HIS A 8 7.48 4.61 -7.82
C HIS A 8 7.37 5.66 -6.71
N GLY A 9 8.28 5.62 -5.74
CA GLY A 9 8.36 6.63 -4.68
C GLY A 9 7.25 6.54 -3.64
N LEU A 10 6.64 5.36 -3.47
CA LEU A 10 5.75 5.11 -2.34
C LEU A 10 6.55 4.64 -1.13
N PHE A 11 6.10 5.03 0.05
CA PHE A 11 6.67 4.61 1.33
C PHE A 11 5.69 3.70 2.05
N LEU A 12 6.18 2.66 2.71
CA LEU A 12 5.39 1.71 3.48
C LEU A 12 5.57 2.01 4.97
N GLU A 13 4.46 2.23 5.67
CA GLU A 13 4.40 2.40 7.13
C GLU A 13 3.88 1.12 7.79
N GLY A 14 4.43 0.76 8.96
CA GLY A 14 3.96 -0.39 9.75
C GLY A 14 4.27 -1.76 9.15
N ALA A 15 5.06 -1.80 8.07
CA ALA A 15 5.65 -2.99 7.47
C ALA A 15 6.88 -2.58 6.64
N ARG A 16 7.58 -3.57 6.08
CA ARG A 16 8.61 -3.40 5.06
C ARG A 16 8.29 -4.26 3.83
N TRP A 17 8.82 -3.87 2.68
CA TRP A 17 8.88 -4.77 1.53
C TRP A 17 10.08 -5.72 1.68
N ASP A 18 9.85 -7.01 1.47
CA ASP A 18 10.91 -8.01 1.40
C ASP A 18 11.19 -8.33 -0.08
N PRO A 19 12.35 -7.93 -0.64
CA PRO A 19 12.65 -8.16 -2.04
C PRO A 19 13.05 -9.61 -2.35
N ASP A 20 13.51 -10.35 -1.34
CA ASP A 20 13.95 -11.74 -1.50
C ASP A 20 12.72 -12.67 -1.55
N GLU A 21 11.78 -12.46 -0.63
CA GLU A 21 10.52 -13.22 -0.56
C GLU A 21 9.39 -12.61 -1.41
N PHE A 22 9.60 -11.42 -1.96
CA PHE A 22 8.65 -10.66 -2.79
C PHE A 22 7.28 -10.44 -2.13
N GLN A 23 7.29 -10.08 -0.84
CA GLN A 23 6.08 -9.90 -0.04
C GLN A 23 6.25 -8.92 1.12
N LEU A 24 5.16 -8.60 1.81
CA LEU A 24 5.19 -7.83 3.06
C LEU A 24 5.90 -8.60 4.17
N ALA A 25 6.77 -7.89 4.88
CA ALA A 25 7.40 -8.38 6.09
C ALA A 25 7.34 -7.32 7.21
N GLU A 26 7.69 -7.74 8.42
CA GLU A 26 7.70 -6.87 9.61
C GLU A 26 8.70 -5.73 9.48
N SER A 27 8.39 -4.51 9.93
CA SER A 27 9.40 -3.45 9.96
C SER A 27 10.56 -3.81 10.90
N ARG A 28 11.78 -3.33 10.57
CA ARG A 28 12.93 -3.48 11.47
C ARG A 28 12.79 -2.54 12.69
N PRO A 29 13.45 -2.83 13.82
CA PRO A 29 13.43 -1.91 14.96
C PRO A 29 13.90 -0.51 14.55
N LYS A 30 13.11 0.52 14.94
CA LYS A 30 13.36 1.95 14.65
C LYS A 30 13.23 2.33 13.16
N GLU A 31 12.64 1.49 12.34
CA GLU A 31 12.31 1.76 10.94
C GLU A 31 10.84 2.15 10.83
N LEU A 32 10.56 3.47 10.85
CA LEU A 32 9.18 3.98 10.81
C LEU A 32 8.55 3.81 9.42
N TYR A 33 9.36 4.02 8.39
CA TYR A 33 8.98 3.97 6.98
C TYR A 33 10.05 3.24 6.19
N THR A 34 9.62 2.53 5.15
CA THR A 34 10.51 1.91 4.16
C THR A 34 10.10 2.29 2.75
N GLU A 35 11.01 2.26 1.81
CA GLU A 35 10.65 2.40 0.40
C GLU A 35 9.91 1.14 -0.08
N MET A 36 8.82 1.35 -0.80
CA MET A 36 8.10 0.28 -1.48
C MET A 36 8.75 -0.02 -2.83
N ALA A 37 8.72 -1.28 -3.25
CA ALA A 37 9.07 -1.65 -4.61
C ALA A 37 8.20 -0.94 -5.66
N VAL A 38 8.71 -0.87 -6.89
CA VAL A 38 7.95 -0.35 -8.03
C VAL A 38 6.72 -1.22 -8.26
N ILE A 39 5.55 -0.61 -8.29
CA ILE A 39 4.28 -1.29 -8.57
C ILE A 39 3.95 -1.10 -10.04
N TRP A 40 3.71 -2.20 -10.75
CA TRP A 40 3.13 -2.15 -12.09
C TRP A 40 1.60 -2.23 -11.98
N LEU A 41 0.94 -1.10 -12.22
CA LEU A 41 -0.51 -1.04 -12.23
C LEU A 41 -1.01 -1.35 -13.65
N LEU A 42 -1.52 -2.57 -13.83
CA LEU A 42 -2.03 -3.06 -15.10
C LEU A 42 -3.58 -3.08 -15.08
N PRO A 43 -4.25 -2.37 -16.01
CA PRO A 43 -5.70 -2.46 -16.14
C PRO A 43 -6.09 -3.80 -16.76
N VAL A 44 -6.93 -4.58 -16.06
CA VAL A 44 -7.40 -5.88 -16.55
C VAL A 44 -8.93 -5.95 -16.42
N PRO A 45 -9.68 -6.06 -17.53
CA PRO A 45 -11.14 -6.12 -17.48
C PRO A 45 -11.61 -7.41 -16.81
N ASN A 46 -12.63 -7.30 -15.95
CA ASN A 46 -13.24 -8.44 -15.26
C ASN A 46 -12.25 -9.29 -14.44
N ARG A 47 -11.13 -8.70 -13.98
CA ARG A 47 -10.17 -9.39 -13.12
C ARG A 47 -10.84 -9.79 -11.81
N LYS A 48 -10.71 -11.07 -11.46
CA LYS A 48 -11.13 -11.57 -10.15
C LYS A 48 -9.98 -11.35 -9.15
N PRO A 49 -10.19 -10.59 -8.06
CA PRO A 49 -9.16 -10.38 -7.07
C PRO A 49 -8.81 -11.70 -6.37
N PRO A 50 -7.54 -11.92 -5.95
CA PRO A 50 -7.15 -13.08 -5.17
C PRO A 50 -7.90 -13.12 -3.84
N ALA A 51 -8.38 -14.31 -3.45
CA ALA A 51 -9.08 -14.47 -2.17
C ALA A 51 -8.13 -14.53 -0.96
N THR A 52 -6.87 -14.94 -1.18
CA THR A 52 -5.86 -15.16 -0.13
C THR A 52 -4.46 -14.77 -0.64
N GLY A 53 -3.48 -14.75 0.25
CA GLY A 53 -2.08 -14.43 -0.09
C GLY A 53 -1.82 -12.95 -0.37
N ILE A 54 -2.78 -12.09 -0.06
CA ILE A 54 -2.67 -10.64 -0.26
C ILE A 54 -3.17 -9.85 0.94
N TYR A 55 -2.58 -8.67 1.12
CA TYR A 55 -3.13 -7.59 1.90
C TYR A 55 -3.63 -6.48 0.96
N LEU A 56 -4.89 -6.09 1.12
CA LEU A 56 -5.43 -4.92 0.43
C LEU A 56 -4.96 -3.67 1.16
N CYS A 57 -3.80 -3.15 0.74
CA CYS A 57 -3.08 -2.07 1.40
C CYS A 57 -3.59 -0.70 0.90
N PRO A 58 -4.09 0.17 1.79
CA PRO A 58 -4.53 1.50 1.39
C PRO A 58 -3.34 2.41 1.06
N ILE A 59 -3.50 3.27 0.06
CA ILE A 59 -2.57 4.34 -0.31
C ILE A 59 -3.15 5.68 0.14
N TYR A 60 -2.35 6.44 0.89
CA TYR A 60 -2.67 7.80 1.33
C TYR A 60 -1.67 8.81 0.76
N LYS A 61 -2.10 10.07 0.62
CA LYS A 61 -1.23 11.16 0.17
C LYS A 61 -0.20 11.53 1.23
N THR A 62 -0.60 11.64 2.49
CA THR A 62 0.25 12.10 3.60
C THR A 62 0.16 11.20 4.85
N LEU A 63 1.16 11.31 5.71
CA LEU A 63 1.32 10.52 6.94
C LEU A 63 0.17 10.68 7.95
N THR A 64 -0.40 11.88 8.04
CA THR A 64 -1.48 12.16 8.99
C THR A 64 -2.75 11.37 8.67
N ARG A 65 -2.89 10.86 7.43
CA ARG A 65 -4.07 10.13 6.90
C ARG A 65 -5.40 10.88 7.13
N ALA A 66 -5.30 12.16 7.43
CA ALA A 66 -6.40 13.06 7.68
C ALA A 66 -6.61 13.91 6.43
N GLY A 67 -7.86 14.04 6.03
CA GLY A 67 -8.28 14.89 4.93
C GLY A 67 -9.71 15.32 5.17
N THR A 68 -10.14 16.37 4.48
CA THR A 68 -11.56 16.73 4.45
C THR A 68 -12.33 15.60 3.77
N LEU A 69 -13.51 15.27 4.29
CA LEU A 69 -14.43 14.38 3.59
C LEU A 69 -14.89 15.07 2.30
N SER A 70 -14.71 14.42 1.17
CA SER A 70 -15.35 14.86 -0.08
C SER A 70 -16.87 14.72 0.02
N THR A 71 -17.60 15.35 -0.90
CA THR A 71 -19.06 15.19 -1.04
C THR A 71 -19.48 13.72 -1.25
N THR A 72 -18.56 12.85 -1.66
CA THR A 72 -18.77 11.40 -1.82
C THR A 72 -18.46 10.57 -0.57
N GLY A 73 -18.07 11.20 0.55
CA GLY A 73 -17.74 10.51 1.80
C GLY A 73 -16.33 9.89 1.85
N HIS A 74 -15.56 9.96 0.75
CA HIS A 74 -14.15 9.58 0.76
C HIS A 74 -13.26 10.72 1.24
N SER A 75 -12.27 10.40 2.08
CA SER A 75 -11.23 11.34 2.52
C SER A 75 -10.44 11.86 1.31
N THR A 76 -10.17 13.16 1.25
CA THR A 76 -9.28 13.75 0.24
C THR A 76 -7.85 13.22 0.31
N ASN A 77 -7.48 12.52 1.39
CA ASN A 77 -6.16 11.93 1.58
C ASN A 77 -6.09 10.50 1.03
N TYR A 78 -7.20 9.77 0.95
CA TYR A 78 -7.22 8.42 0.38
C TYR A 78 -7.06 8.47 -1.14
N VAL A 79 -6.20 7.62 -1.69
CA VAL A 79 -5.96 7.51 -3.14
C VAL A 79 -6.68 6.29 -3.68
N ILE A 80 -6.16 5.10 -3.41
CA ILE A 80 -6.70 3.79 -3.78
C ILE A 80 -6.19 2.74 -2.79
N ALA A 81 -6.64 1.50 -2.89
CA ALA A 81 -5.99 0.38 -2.25
C ALA A 81 -5.39 -0.55 -3.31
N VAL A 82 -4.25 -1.15 -2.99
CA VAL A 82 -3.53 -2.07 -3.88
C VAL A 82 -3.30 -3.40 -3.19
N GLU A 83 -3.27 -4.47 -3.97
CA GLU A 83 -3.03 -5.81 -3.48
C GLU A 83 -1.52 -6.03 -3.32
N ILE A 84 -1.05 -6.24 -2.09
CA ILE A 84 0.36 -6.54 -1.81
C ILE A 84 0.48 -7.99 -1.35
N PRO A 85 1.39 -8.80 -1.94
CA PRO A 85 1.62 -10.18 -1.51
C PRO A 85 1.99 -10.29 -0.03
N THR A 86 1.49 -11.32 0.65
CA THR A 86 1.84 -11.63 2.05
C THR A 86 1.45 -13.06 2.44
N ASP A 87 2.23 -13.63 3.35
CA ASP A 87 1.96 -14.90 4.04
C ASP A 87 1.07 -14.74 5.29
N LYS A 88 0.76 -13.50 5.72
CA LYS A 88 -0.08 -13.24 6.90
C LYS A 88 -1.53 -12.93 6.53
N PRO A 89 -2.50 -13.25 7.42
CA PRO A 89 -3.88 -12.82 7.24
C PRO A 89 -3.99 -11.29 7.20
N GLN A 90 -4.92 -10.73 6.42
CA GLN A 90 -5.11 -9.27 6.32
C GLN A 90 -5.27 -8.57 7.67
N LYS A 91 -5.95 -9.22 8.63
CA LYS A 91 -6.15 -8.70 10.00
C LYS A 91 -4.83 -8.35 10.70
N HIS A 92 -3.74 -9.04 10.38
CA HIS A 92 -2.41 -8.77 10.91
C HIS A 92 -1.93 -7.37 10.55
N TRP A 93 -1.97 -7.03 9.25
CA TRP A 93 -1.53 -5.74 8.71
C TRP A 93 -2.50 -4.61 9.04
N ILE A 94 -3.81 -4.90 9.07
CA ILE A 94 -4.83 -3.93 9.52
C ILE A 94 -4.53 -3.47 10.96
N LYS A 95 -4.22 -4.39 11.88
CA LYS A 95 -3.92 -4.06 13.27
C LYS A 95 -2.63 -3.25 13.43
N ARG A 96 -1.69 -3.40 12.50
CA ARG A 96 -0.44 -2.65 12.46
C ARG A 96 -0.59 -1.28 11.82
N GLY A 97 -1.78 -0.97 11.31
CA GLY A 97 -2.02 0.26 10.57
C GLY A 97 -1.22 0.32 9.27
N THR A 98 -0.84 -0.82 8.68
CA THR A 98 0.02 -0.85 7.49
C THR A 98 -0.62 -0.07 6.34
N ALA A 99 0.13 0.85 5.73
CA ALA A 99 -0.33 1.59 4.55
C ALA A 99 0.84 2.04 3.68
N LEU A 100 0.51 2.38 2.44
CA LEU A 100 1.40 3.08 1.53
C LEU A 100 1.13 4.59 1.60
N ILE A 101 2.19 5.38 1.51
CA ILE A 101 2.15 6.83 1.61
C ILE A 101 2.89 7.44 0.40
N CYS A 102 2.28 8.42 -0.26
CA CYS A 102 2.88 9.08 -1.43
C CYS A 102 4.03 10.03 -1.07
N ALA A 103 3.98 10.67 0.09
CA ALA A 103 5.00 11.59 0.55
C ALA A 103 5.16 11.52 2.07
N LEU A 104 6.41 11.50 2.52
CA LEU A 104 6.75 11.74 3.92
C LEU A 104 6.75 13.25 4.18
N ASP A 105 6.46 13.65 5.43
CA ASP A 105 6.53 15.07 5.81
C ASP A 105 8.00 15.52 5.80
N PHE A 106 8.33 16.52 4.99
CA PHE A 106 9.61 17.22 4.97
C PHE A 106 9.39 18.72 5.18
#